data_AF-A0A2M3ZB08-F1
#
_entry.id   AF-A0A2M3ZB08-F1
#
_cell.length_a   1.000
_cell.length_b   1.000
_cell.length_c   1.000
_cell.angle_alpha   90.00
_cell.angle_beta   90.00
_cell.angle_gamma   90.00
#
_symmetry.space_group_name_H-M   'P 1'
#
loop_
_entity.id
_entity.type
_entity.pdbx_description
1 polymer ?
#
loop_
_entity_poly.entity_id
_entity_poly.type
_entity_poly.pdbx_seq_one_letter_code
_entity_poly.pdbx_strand_id
1 'polypeptide(L)'
;MWLPTVWLFLLAACVQSATTHKHAHTHAINKERTEDGAFAPRDSHHLERGEHFSEFDHEAILGSVKEAEEFDNLSPDESKRRLAVLVTKIDQNADGYVDRHELKAWILRSFKSLAEEEASDRFDDVDLNNDDLVTWDEYLQETYGMDSEDEEGVRLAFEQPRDEDERKLINDDKEMFNAADADQNGRLDSNEYVKFISPEEFPEMLPIILQQTLREKDKNNDGRIDFQEFVGDNAKDHDKEWLVVEMDKFKHDFDKDNDGYLNGNEILSWVVPSNE
;
A
#
# COMPACT_ATOMS: atom_id res chain seq x y z
N MET A 1 -70.33 -20.88 20.87
CA MET A 1 -70.01 -19.82 19.89
C MET A 1 -68.86 -19.01 20.47
N TRP A 2 -67.64 -19.52 20.27
CA TRP A 2 -66.57 -18.93 19.41
C TRP A 2 -65.94 -17.68 20.02
N LEU A 3 -64.80 -17.88 20.71
CA LEU A 3 -63.81 -16.83 21.03
C LEU A 3 -62.86 -16.71 19.82
N PRO A 4 -62.56 -15.51 19.30
CA PRO A 4 -61.55 -15.37 18.26
C PRO A 4 -60.16 -15.29 18.92
N THR A 5 -59.28 -16.16 18.47
CA THR A 5 -57.84 -16.14 18.73
C THR A 5 -57.19 -14.95 18.00
N VAL A 6 -56.66 -14.00 18.75
CA VAL A 6 -55.78 -12.95 18.19
C VAL A 6 -54.36 -13.54 18.12
N TRP A 7 -53.89 -13.77 16.90
CA TRP A 7 -52.49 -14.11 16.64
C TRP A 7 -51.64 -12.84 16.74
N LEU A 8 -50.78 -12.78 17.75
CA LEU A 8 -49.79 -11.73 17.91
C LEU A 8 -48.54 -12.15 17.12
N PHE A 9 -48.41 -11.68 15.88
CA PHE A 9 -47.19 -11.84 15.09
C PHE A 9 -46.12 -10.94 15.71
N LEU A 10 -45.23 -11.53 16.51
CA LEU A 10 -43.94 -10.96 16.89
C LEU A 10 -43.05 -10.95 15.64
N LEU A 11 -43.04 -9.81 14.94
CA LEU A 11 -42.00 -9.48 13.98
C LEU A 11 -40.70 -9.27 14.77
N ALA A 12 -39.90 -10.34 14.89
CA ALA A 12 -38.53 -10.25 15.31
C ALA A 12 -37.76 -9.49 14.22
N ALA A 13 -37.58 -8.19 14.42
CA ALA A 13 -36.59 -7.42 13.68
C ALA A 13 -35.22 -8.00 14.04
N CYS A 14 -34.66 -8.82 13.16
CA CYS A 14 -33.24 -9.14 13.18
C CYS A 14 -32.50 -7.82 12.94
N VAL A 15 -32.07 -7.18 14.02
CA VAL A 15 -30.95 -6.25 13.98
C VAL A 15 -29.75 -7.12 13.63
N GLN A 16 -29.42 -7.21 12.35
CA GLN A 16 -28.10 -7.65 11.94
C GLN A 16 -27.14 -6.59 12.48
N SER A 17 -26.52 -6.87 13.62
CA SER A 17 -25.36 -6.11 14.06
C SER A 17 -24.33 -6.24 12.94
N ALA A 18 -24.06 -5.14 12.23
CA ALA A 18 -22.84 -5.01 11.47
C ALA A 18 -21.70 -5.22 12.46
N THR A 19 -20.98 -6.33 12.32
CA THR A 19 -19.75 -6.56 13.06
C THR A 19 -18.77 -5.50 12.59
N THR A 20 -18.53 -4.49 13.44
CA THR A 20 -17.41 -3.57 13.26
C THR A 20 -16.15 -4.41 13.46
N HIS A 21 -15.46 -4.69 12.35
CA HIS A 21 -14.08 -5.17 12.44
C HIS A 21 -13.28 -4.07 13.14
N LYS A 22 -12.43 -4.47 14.09
CA LYS A 22 -11.55 -3.52 14.75
C LYS A 22 -10.32 -3.41 13.85
N HIS A 23 -9.98 -2.19 13.47
CA HIS A 23 -8.71 -1.86 12.85
C HIS A 23 -7.56 -2.59 13.57
N ALA A 24 -6.79 -3.37 12.82
CA ALA A 24 -5.66 -4.14 13.31
C ALA A 24 -4.49 -3.97 12.34
N HIS A 25 -3.61 -3.02 12.63
CA HIS A 25 -2.45 -2.73 11.80
C HIS A 25 -1.23 -3.52 12.28
N THR A 26 -0.56 -4.22 11.37
CA THR A 26 0.76 -4.81 11.62
C THR A 26 1.83 -3.93 10.99
N HIS A 27 2.60 -3.22 11.82
CA HIS A 27 3.78 -2.43 11.43
C HIS A 27 5.00 -3.30 11.08
N ALA A 28 4.81 -4.43 10.40
CA ALA A 28 5.93 -5.29 10.04
C ALA A 28 6.70 -4.68 8.85
N ILE A 29 7.74 -3.90 9.15
CA ILE A 29 8.59 -3.16 8.21
C ILE A 29 9.12 -4.06 7.06
N ASN A 30 9.37 -5.34 7.34
CA ASN A 30 9.92 -6.30 6.38
C ASN A 30 8.93 -6.91 5.38
N LYS A 31 7.64 -6.53 5.38
CA LYS A 31 6.60 -7.20 4.57
C LYS A 31 6.01 -6.36 3.45
N GLU A 32 6.54 -5.18 3.17
CA GLU A 32 5.99 -4.30 2.13
C GLU A 32 6.29 -4.75 0.71
N ARG A 33 7.41 -5.45 0.52
CA ARG A 33 7.79 -5.99 -0.78
C ARG A 33 7.28 -7.41 -0.91
N THR A 34 6.62 -7.70 -2.02
CA THR A 34 6.15 -9.04 -2.38
C THR A 34 7.34 -9.97 -2.65
N GLU A 35 7.09 -11.28 -2.79
CA GLU A 35 8.14 -12.28 -3.08
C GLU A 35 8.97 -11.94 -4.34
N ASP A 36 8.39 -11.18 -5.26
CA ASP A 36 9.03 -10.69 -6.48
C ASP A 36 9.52 -9.24 -6.37
N GLY A 37 9.81 -8.78 -5.15
CA GLY A 37 10.46 -7.51 -4.88
C GLY A 37 9.65 -6.26 -5.23
N ALA A 38 8.41 -6.39 -5.73
CA ALA A 38 7.54 -5.27 -6.03
C ALA A 38 6.93 -4.71 -4.73
N PHE A 39 6.65 -3.41 -4.70
CA PHE A 39 5.86 -2.83 -3.63
C PHE A 39 4.43 -3.37 -3.71
N ALA A 40 3.89 -3.86 -2.60
CA ALA A 40 2.49 -4.20 -2.53
C ALA A 40 1.68 -2.90 -2.43
N PRO A 41 0.73 -2.65 -3.35
CA PRO A 41 -0.24 -1.57 -3.20
C PRO A 41 -0.94 -1.56 -1.84
N ARG A 42 -1.25 -0.37 -1.31
CA ARG A 42 -2.09 -0.24 -0.09
C ARG A 42 -3.47 -0.89 -0.24
N ASP A 43 -4.03 -0.94 -1.44
CA ASP A 43 -5.32 -1.57 -1.74
C ASP A 43 -5.22 -3.06 -2.12
N SER A 44 -4.01 -3.65 -2.07
CA SER A 44 -3.77 -5.05 -2.46
C SER A 44 -4.64 -6.06 -1.72
N HIS A 45 -5.04 -5.73 -0.49
CA HIS A 45 -5.93 -6.54 0.35
C HIS A 45 -7.38 -6.01 0.43
N HIS A 46 -7.77 -4.99 -0.34
CA HIS A 46 -9.12 -4.41 -0.30
C HIS A 46 -10.25 -5.42 -0.60
N LEU A 47 -9.94 -6.41 -1.46
CA LEU A 47 -10.85 -7.46 -1.90
C LEU A 47 -10.16 -8.83 -1.82
N GLU A 48 -10.15 -9.45 -0.63
CA GLU A 48 -9.63 -10.82 -0.49
C GLU A 48 -10.78 -11.85 -0.54
N ARG A 49 -10.74 -12.77 -1.52
CA ARG A 49 -11.71 -13.89 -1.66
C ARG A 49 -13.18 -13.49 -1.63
N GLY A 50 -13.50 -12.28 -2.07
CA GLY A 50 -14.88 -11.76 -2.13
C GLY A 50 -15.38 -11.14 -0.83
N GLU A 51 -14.52 -10.98 0.18
CA GLU A 51 -14.79 -10.12 1.33
C GLU A 51 -14.22 -8.72 1.07
N HIS A 52 -15.01 -7.70 1.39
CA HIS A 52 -14.70 -6.29 1.17
C HIS A 52 -14.32 -5.65 2.50
N PHE A 53 -13.08 -5.19 2.61
CA PHE A 53 -12.57 -4.60 3.85
C PHE A 53 -12.97 -3.13 3.96
N SER A 54 -14.02 -2.85 4.75
CA SER A 54 -14.53 -1.49 4.96
C SER A 54 -13.56 -0.55 5.67
N GLU A 55 -12.54 -1.10 6.34
CA GLU A 55 -11.50 -0.33 7.04
C GLU A 55 -10.71 0.54 6.06
N PHE A 56 -10.29 -0.04 4.92
CA PHE A 56 -9.59 0.68 3.87
C PHE A 56 -10.42 1.84 3.31
N ASP A 57 -11.73 1.64 3.10
CA ASP A 57 -12.61 2.72 2.64
C ASP A 57 -12.72 3.85 3.67
N HIS A 58 -12.73 3.53 4.97
CA HIS A 58 -12.77 4.54 6.03
C HIS A 58 -11.48 5.37 6.03
N GLU A 59 -10.34 4.72 5.96
CA GLU A 59 -9.03 5.37 5.84
C GLU A 59 -8.95 6.22 4.57
N ALA A 60 -9.35 5.68 3.42
CA ALA A 60 -9.33 6.39 2.13
C ALA A 60 -10.26 7.60 2.10
N ILE A 61 -11.38 7.58 2.84
CA ILE A 61 -12.28 8.73 2.94
C ILE A 61 -11.78 9.74 3.98
N LEU A 62 -11.17 9.32 5.08
CA LEU A 62 -10.73 10.21 6.15
C LEU A 62 -9.34 10.79 5.90
N GLY A 63 -8.46 10.06 5.21
CA GLY A 63 -7.06 10.43 5.00
C GLY A 63 -6.19 10.25 6.22
N SER A 64 -6.67 9.49 7.21
CA SER A 64 -5.91 9.17 8.40
C SER A 64 -6.36 7.84 9.01
N VAL A 65 -5.38 7.04 9.41
CA VAL A 65 -5.61 5.77 10.13
C VAL A 65 -6.14 6.07 11.53
N LYS A 66 -5.51 7.00 12.23
CA LYS A 66 -5.93 7.43 13.58
C LYS A 66 -7.35 7.99 13.58
N GLU A 67 -7.72 8.80 12.59
CA GLU A 67 -9.10 9.27 12.48
C GLU A 67 -10.08 8.11 12.22
N ALA A 68 -9.76 7.17 11.33
CA ALA A 68 -10.62 6.01 11.06
C ALA A 68 -10.89 5.18 12.33
N GLU A 69 -9.85 4.90 13.12
CA GLU A 69 -9.97 4.21 14.41
C GLU A 69 -10.83 4.95 15.44
N GLU A 70 -10.79 6.29 15.45
CA GLU A 70 -11.67 7.07 16.31
C GLU A 70 -13.13 6.86 15.94
N PHE A 71 -13.45 6.83 14.64
CA PHE A 71 -14.82 6.70 14.13
C PHE A 71 -15.50 5.39 14.53
N ASP A 72 -14.74 4.31 14.68
CA ASP A 72 -15.23 3.01 15.18
C ASP A 72 -15.80 3.10 16.60
N ASN A 73 -15.30 4.03 17.40
CA ASN A 73 -15.69 4.22 18.79
C ASN A 73 -16.73 5.33 18.99
N LEU A 74 -17.09 6.05 17.93
CA LEU A 74 -18.05 7.16 17.99
C LEU A 74 -19.50 6.68 17.95
N SER A 75 -20.38 7.45 18.60
CA SER A 75 -21.82 7.24 18.47
C SER A 75 -22.29 7.60 17.04
N PRO A 76 -23.32 6.93 16.49
CA PRO A 76 -23.81 7.19 15.15
C PRO A 76 -24.17 8.66 14.86
N ASP A 77 -24.63 9.40 15.86
CA ASP A 77 -24.98 10.82 15.72
C ASP A 77 -23.73 11.71 15.60
N GLU A 78 -22.65 11.36 16.29
CA GLU A 78 -21.39 12.09 16.22
C GLU A 78 -20.62 11.77 14.94
N SER A 79 -20.58 10.50 14.53
CA SER A 79 -20.00 10.08 13.24
C SER A 79 -20.69 10.81 12.07
N LYS A 80 -22.03 10.91 12.09
CA LYS A 80 -22.79 11.68 11.08
C LYS A 80 -22.43 13.16 11.06
N ARG A 81 -22.22 13.78 12.23
CA ARG A 81 -21.82 15.21 12.29
C ARG A 81 -20.44 15.43 11.71
N ARG A 82 -19.46 14.59 12.09
CA ARG A 82 -18.10 14.69 11.56
C ARG A 82 -18.05 14.43 10.05
N LEU A 83 -18.77 13.40 9.56
CA LEU A 83 -18.92 13.14 8.13
C LEU A 83 -19.59 14.30 7.39
N ALA A 84 -20.57 14.97 7.99
CA ALA A 84 -21.18 16.15 7.37
C ALA A 84 -20.18 17.29 7.18
N VAL A 85 -19.26 17.49 8.14
CA VAL A 85 -18.16 18.46 7.99
C VAL A 85 -17.18 17.99 6.91
N LEU A 86 -16.86 16.71 6.86
CA LEU A 86 -15.98 16.14 5.83
C LEU A 86 -16.53 16.37 4.41
N VAL A 87 -17.81 16.09 4.19
CA VAL A 87 -18.47 16.30 2.88
C VAL A 87 -18.34 17.76 2.42
N THR A 88 -18.40 18.74 3.34
CA THR A 88 -18.18 20.15 2.97
C THR A 88 -16.74 20.48 2.57
N LYS A 89 -15.75 19.65 2.97
CA LYS A 89 -14.36 19.78 2.49
C LYS A 89 -14.15 19.11 1.13
N ILE A 90 -14.97 18.10 0.80
CA ILE A 90 -14.93 17.38 -0.48
C ILE A 90 -15.58 18.22 -1.59
N ASP A 91 -16.75 18.80 -1.29
CA ASP A 91 -17.50 19.70 -2.18
C ASP A 91 -16.73 21.01 -2.39
N GLN A 92 -15.90 21.05 -3.44
CA GLN A 92 -15.03 22.20 -3.74
C GLN A 92 -15.81 23.31 -4.43
N ASN A 93 -16.85 22.95 -5.18
CA ASN A 93 -17.66 23.91 -5.93
C ASN A 93 -18.80 24.52 -5.08
N ALA A 94 -19.02 23.98 -3.87
CA ALA A 94 -20.03 24.37 -2.89
C ALA A 94 -21.47 24.29 -3.42
N ASP A 95 -21.76 23.34 -4.32
CA ASP A 95 -23.09 23.11 -4.88
C ASP A 95 -23.99 22.24 -3.98
N GLY A 96 -23.44 21.73 -2.87
CA GLY A 96 -24.11 20.90 -1.89
C GLY A 96 -24.13 19.41 -2.23
N TYR A 97 -23.46 19.00 -3.30
CA TYR A 97 -23.28 17.62 -3.72
C TYR A 97 -21.78 17.30 -3.82
N VAL A 98 -21.45 16.01 -3.76
CA VAL A 98 -20.11 15.52 -4.05
C VAL A 98 -20.19 14.77 -5.36
N ASP A 99 -19.53 15.30 -6.39
CA ASP A 99 -19.44 14.62 -7.67
C ASP A 99 -18.26 13.63 -7.73
N ARG A 100 -18.20 12.84 -8.80
CA ARG A 100 -17.14 11.83 -9.00
C ARG A 100 -15.74 12.45 -9.04
N HIS A 101 -15.57 13.62 -9.66
CA HIS A 101 -14.28 14.27 -9.79
C HIS A 101 -13.82 14.82 -8.44
N GLU A 102 -14.73 15.41 -7.68
CA GLU A 102 -14.45 15.91 -6.32
C GLU A 102 -14.07 14.77 -5.38
N LEU A 103 -14.83 13.68 -5.40
CA LEU A 103 -14.53 12.49 -4.61
C LEU A 103 -13.19 11.88 -5.02
N LYS A 104 -12.91 11.75 -6.33
CA LYS A 104 -11.62 11.23 -6.82
C LYS A 104 -10.45 12.12 -6.36
N ALA A 105 -10.57 13.43 -6.51
CA ALA A 105 -9.54 14.37 -6.07
C ALA A 105 -9.34 14.34 -4.55
N TRP A 106 -10.41 14.10 -3.79
CA TRP A 106 -10.34 13.91 -2.35
C TRP A 106 -9.60 12.62 -1.98
N ILE A 107 -9.95 11.49 -2.59
CA ILE A 107 -9.31 10.19 -2.34
C ILE A 107 -7.81 10.25 -2.67
N LEU A 108 -7.43 10.88 -3.79
CA LEU A 108 -6.03 11.08 -4.14
C LEU A 108 -5.26 11.91 -3.10
N ARG A 109 -5.89 12.96 -2.56
CA ARG A 109 -5.29 13.75 -1.48
C ARG A 109 -5.19 12.95 -0.19
N SER A 110 -6.19 12.12 0.08
CA SER A 110 -6.26 11.25 1.24
C SER A 110 -5.16 10.19 1.22
N PHE A 111 -4.89 9.54 0.08
CA PHE A 111 -3.75 8.63 -0.06
C PHE A 111 -2.41 9.31 0.22
N LYS A 112 -2.22 10.54 -0.28
CA LYS A 112 -1.03 11.31 0.07
C LYS A 112 -0.92 11.59 1.57
N SER A 113 -2.04 11.95 2.22
CA SER A 113 -2.10 12.18 3.67
C SER A 113 -1.78 10.91 4.47
N LEU A 114 -2.28 9.75 4.01
CA LEU A 114 -1.99 8.45 4.62
C LEU A 114 -0.52 8.07 4.46
N ALA A 115 0.08 8.31 3.28
CA ALA A 115 1.51 8.10 3.05
C ALA A 115 2.36 9.01 3.97
N GLU A 116 1.95 10.27 4.14
CA GLU A 116 2.61 11.20 5.07
C GLU A 116 2.48 10.75 6.53
N GLU A 117 1.30 10.28 6.96
CA GLU A 117 1.08 9.75 8.32
C GLU A 117 1.91 8.48 8.57
N GLU A 118 1.91 7.54 7.62
CA GLU A 118 2.70 6.31 7.73
C GLU A 118 4.21 6.58 7.76
N ALA A 119 4.69 7.43 6.86
CA ALA A 119 6.09 7.81 6.83
C ALA A 119 6.49 8.52 8.13
N SER A 120 5.65 9.40 8.68
CA SER A 120 5.92 10.06 9.96
C SER A 120 5.98 9.08 11.11
N ASP A 121 5.04 8.14 11.21
CA ASP A 121 5.02 7.15 12.28
C ASP A 121 6.27 6.26 12.24
N ARG A 122 6.74 5.89 11.03
CA ARG A 122 7.99 5.13 10.85
C ARG A 122 9.25 5.96 11.03
N PHE A 123 9.20 7.25 10.72
CA PHE A 123 10.33 8.14 10.86
C PHE A 123 10.78 8.18 12.33
N ASP A 124 9.83 8.24 13.25
CA ASP A 124 10.10 8.25 14.70
C ASP A 124 10.77 6.95 15.19
N ASP A 125 10.47 5.80 14.55
CA ASP A 125 11.08 4.51 14.89
C ASP A 125 12.50 4.38 14.30
N VAL A 126 12.73 4.91 13.08
CA VAL A 126 14.01 4.79 12.37
C VAL A 126 15.02 5.87 12.80
N ASP A 127 14.59 7.08 13.18
CA ASP A 127 15.48 8.14 13.68
C ASP A 127 15.95 7.85 15.12
N LEU A 128 16.84 6.86 15.24
CA LEU A 128 17.37 6.38 16.52
C LEU A 128 18.11 7.47 17.29
N ASN A 129 18.69 8.43 16.58
CA ASN A 129 19.51 9.49 17.17
C ASN A 129 18.73 10.80 17.43
N ASN A 130 17.51 10.91 16.91
CA ASN A 130 16.59 12.04 17.03
C ASN A 130 17.20 13.35 16.47
N ASP A 131 17.88 13.28 15.31
CA ASP A 131 18.38 14.48 14.60
C ASP A 131 17.50 14.96 13.45
N ASP A 132 16.25 14.48 13.40
CA ASP A 132 15.26 14.79 12.35
C ASP A 132 15.77 14.40 10.94
N LEU A 133 16.69 13.43 10.86
CA LEU A 133 17.29 12.94 9.62
C LEU A 133 17.48 11.42 9.70
N VAL A 134 17.06 10.69 8.68
CA VAL A 134 17.28 9.25 8.59
C VAL A 134 18.54 8.96 7.77
N THR A 135 19.54 8.36 8.38
CA THR A 135 20.71 7.84 7.67
C THR A 135 20.46 6.44 7.12
N TRP A 136 21.24 6.06 6.11
CA TRP A 136 21.17 4.69 5.57
C TRP A 136 21.48 3.61 6.61
N ASP A 137 22.38 3.89 7.55
CA ASP A 137 22.77 2.94 8.58
C ASP A 137 21.63 2.73 9.60
N GLU A 138 20.92 3.79 9.96
CA GLU A 138 19.72 3.72 10.82
C GLU A 138 18.59 2.93 10.16
N TYR A 139 18.32 3.20 8.88
CA TYR A 139 17.32 2.45 8.13
C TYR A 139 17.65 0.95 8.06
N LEU A 140 18.92 0.60 7.80
CA LEU A 140 19.36 -0.80 7.77
C LEU A 140 19.27 -1.47 9.14
N GLN A 141 19.61 -0.75 10.20
CA GLN A 141 19.52 -1.28 11.56
C GLN A 141 18.09 -1.63 11.92
N GLU A 142 17.14 -0.71 11.70
CA GLU A 142 15.74 -0.92 12.06
C GLU A 142 15.05 -1.93 11.13
N THR A 143 15.27 -1.82 9.82
CA THR A 143 14.58 -2.67 8.83
C THR A 143 15.13 -4.10 8.82
N TYR A 144 16.45 -4.24 8.69
CA TYR A 144 17.08 -5.55 8.47
C TYR A 144 17.67 -6.15 9.74
N GLY A 145 17.60 -5.45 10.88
CA GLY A 145 18.22 -5.89 12.13
C GLY A 145 19.74 -5.97 12.05
N MET A 146 20.36 -5.21 11.13
CA MET A 146 21.78 -5.36 10.75
C MET A 146 22.79 -4.77 11.74
N ASP A 147 22.37 -4.48 12.97
CA ASP A 147 23.20 -4.11 14.10
C ASP A 147 22.55 -4.77 15.35
N SER A 148 22.75 -6.07 15.55
CA SER A 148 22.37 -6.68 16.84
C SER A 148 23.44 -6.33 17.88
N GLU A 149 23.03 -5.69 18.98
CA GLU A 149 23.87 -5.61 20.18
C GLU A 149 23.97 -7.04 20.76
N ASP A 150 25.18 -7.53 20.98
CA ASP A 150 25.36 -8.74 21.80
C ASP A 150 25.02 -8.45 23.28
N GLU A 151 24.90 -9.49 24.11
CA GLU A 151 24.61 -9.36 25.56
C GLU A 151 25.61 -8.45 26.32
N GLU A 152 26.72 -8.03 25.68
CA GLU A 152 27.78 -7.20 26.24
C GLU A 152 27.75 -5.74 25.72
N GLY A 153 26.78 -5.37 24.89
CA GLY A 153 26.60 -4.00 24.38
C GLY A 153 27.64 -3.59 23.33
N VAL A 154 28.23 -4.57 22.64
CA VAL A 154 29.14 -4.34 21.53
C VAL A 154 28.34 -4.38 20.23
N ARG A 155 28.40 -3.27 19.47
CA ARG A 155 27.90 -3.23 18.09
C ARG A 155 28.61 -4.28 17.25
N LEU A 156 27.88 -5.30 16.82
CA LEU A 156 28.39 -6.28 15.85
C LEU A 156 28.46 -5.60 14.49
N ALA A 157 29.64 -5.57 13.87
CA ALA A 157 29.79 -5.02 12.53
C ALA A 157 28.79 -5.66 11.56
N PHE A 158 28.09 -4.84 10.76
CA PHE A 158 27.21 -5.20 9.64
C PHE A 158 27.19 -6.71 9.38
N GLU A 159 26.15 -7.39 9.87
CA GLU A 159 25.96 -8.79 9.52
C GLU A 159 25.93 -8.88 7.99
N GLN A 160 26.79 -9.73 7.42
CA GLN A 160 26.71 -9.94 5.99
C GLN A 160 25.30 -10.45 5.66
N PRO A 161 24.69 -9.95 4.58
CA PRO A 161 23.36 -10.40 4.15
C PRO A 161 23.23 -11.92 4.20
N ARG A 162 22.13 -12.41 4.76
CA ARG A 162 21.90 -13.83 5.07
C ARG A 162 21.89 -14.69 3.81
N ASP A 163 21.35 -14.14 2.72
CA ASP A 163 21.25 -14.79 1.41
C ASP A 163 21.33 -13.77 0.24
N GLU A 164 21.25 -14.27 -0.99
CA GLU A 164 21.30 -13.44 -2.20
C GLU A 164 20.05 -12.56 -2.37
N ASP A 165 18.91 -12.99 -1.83
CA ASP A 165 17.64 -12.27 -1.94
C ASP A 165 17.64 -11.04 -1.03
N GLU A 166 18.11 -11.17 0.22
CA GLU A 166 18.32 -10.05 1.12
C GLU A 166 19.33 -9.03 0.55
N ARG A 167 20.39 -9.50 -0.11
CA ARG A 167 21.34 -8.60 -0.81
C ARG A 167 20.66 -7.79 -1.89
N LYS A 168 19.76 -8.41 -2.65
CA LYS A 168 19.02 -7.75 -3.73
C LYS A 168 18.09 -6.69 -3.14
N LEU A 169 17.31 -7.04 -2.11
CA LEU A 169 16.42 -6.10 -1.42
C LEU A 169 17.18 -4.88 -0.88
N ILE A 170 18.28 -5.09 -0.17
CA ILE A 170 19.11 -4.00 0.36
C ILE A 170 19.67 -3.10 -0.76
N ASN A 171 20.08 -3.69 -1.89
CA ASN A 171 20.56 -2.91 -3.02
C ASN A 171 19.44 -2.11 -3.67
N ASP A 172 18.26 -2.72 -3.84
CA ASP A 172 17.08 -2.06 -4.42
C ASP A 172 16.60 -0.90 -3.51
N ASP A 173 16.58 -1.11 -2.19
CA ASP A 173 16.28 -0.06 -1.22
C ASP A 173 17.36 1.03 -1.22
N LYS A 174 18.64 0.67 -1.42
CA LYS A 174 19.71 1.68 -1.51
C LYS A 174 19.54 2.57 -2.74
N GLU A 175 19.16 1.98 -3.87
CA GLU A 175 18.85 2.74 -5.09
C GLU A 175 17.66 3.68 -4.87
N MET A 176 16.62 3.23 -4.19
CA MET A 176 15.47 4.06 -3.80
C MET A 176 15.85 5.18 -2.83
N PHE A 177 16.63 4.87 -1.79
CA PHE A 177 17.10 5.86 -0.82
C PHE A 177 17.87 6.99 -1.51
N ASN A 178 18.79 6.63 -2.41
CA ASN A 178 19.56 7.62 -3.15
C ASN A 178 18.71 8.42 -4.15
N ALA A 179 17.59 7.88 -4.62
CA ALA A 179 16.67 8.59 -5.50
C ALA A 179 15.77 9.57 -4.73
N ALA A 180 15.42 9.22 -3.49
CA ALA A 180 14.67 10.08 -2.58
C ALA A 180 15.51 11.24 -2.02
N ASP A 181 16.82 11.01 -1.78
CA ASP A 181 17.82 12.00 -1.35
C ASP A 181 18.09 13.03 -2.46
N ALA A 182 17.28 14.09 -2.50
CA ALA A 182 17.27 15.07 -3.57
C ALA A 182 18.44 16.04 -3.47
N ASP A 183 18.92 16.32 -2.25
CA ASP A 183 20.06 17.20 -1.99
C ASP A 183 21.41 16.46 -1.96
N GLN A 184 21.38 15.13 -2.01
CA GLN A 184 22.53 14.23 -2.04
C GLN A 184 23.41 14.34 -0.80
N ASN A 185 22.82 14.64 0.36
CA ASN A 185 23.54 14.77 1.61
C ASN A 185 23.82 13.40 2.29
N GLY A 186 23.26 12.31 1.75
CA GLY A 186 23.41 10.95 2.24
C GLY A 186 22.45 10.57 3.38
N ARG A 187 21.44 11.41 3.63
CA ARG A 187 20.42 11.28 4.67
C ARG A 187 19.08 11.74 4.08
N LEU A 188 17.97 11.27 4.65
CA LEU A 188 16.63 11.68 4.24
C LEU A 188 16.02 12.58 5.31
N ASP A 189 15.55 13.76 4.91
CA ASP A 189 14.62 14.53 5.74
C ASP A 189 13.21 13.90 5.71
N SER A 190 12.31 14.41 6.56
CA SER A 190 10.93 13.88 6.63
C SER A 190 10.19 13.89 5.27
N ASN A 191 10.39 14.90 4.41
CA ASN A 191 9.74 14.94 3.11
C ASN A 191 10.37 13.94 2.12
N GLU A 192 11.69 13.76 2.18
CA GLU A 192 12.39 12.77 1.36
C GLU A 192 12.05 11.34 1.81
N TYR A 193 11.93 11.13 3.11
CA TYR A 193 11.55 9.85 3.69
C TYR A 193 10.15 9.40 3.27
N VAL A 194 9.18 10.32 3.16
CA VAL A 194 7.84 9.99 2.63
C VAL A 194 7.93 9.43 1.20
N LYS A 195 8.79 9.99 0.35
CA LYS A 195 9.00 9.50 -1.02
C LYS A 195 9.68 8.14 -1.06
N PHE A 196 10.54 7.88 -0.07
CA PHE A 196 11.23 6.61 0.05
C PHE A 196 10.29 5.49 0.52
N ILE A 197 9.37 5.78 1.45
CA ILE A 197 8.40 4.81 1.97
C ILE A 197 7.23 4.56 1.02
N SER A 198 6.74 5.59 0.34
CA SER A 198 5.62 5.46 -0.62
C SER A 198 6.00 5.98 -2.01
N PRO A 199 7.01 5.38 -2.68
CA PRO A 199 7.53 5.87 -3.95
C PRO A 199 6.49 5.90 -5.08
N GLU A 200 5.46 5.06 -5.00
CA GLU A 200 4.35 4.98 -5.95
C GLU A 200 3.52 6.27 -6.05
N GLU A 201 3.47 7.08 -4.98
CA GLU A 201 2.75 8.35 -4.95
C GLU A 201 3.54 9.51 -5.58
N PHE A 202 4.83 9.29 -5.87
CA PHE A 202 5.75 10.33 -6.32
C PHE A 202 6.29 10.04 -7.73
N PRO A 203 5.91 10.84 -8.76
CA PRO A 203 6.34 10.63 -10.15
C PRO A 203 7.86 10.55 -10.36
N GLU A 204 8.65 11.18 -9.50
CA GLU A 204 10.11 11.16 -9.55
C GLU A 204 10.74 9.82 -9.16
N MET A 205 10.02 9.00 -8.39
CA MET A 205 10.48 7.68 -7.95
C MET A 205 10.08 6.56 -8.93
N LEU A 206 9.03 6.77 -9.74
CA LEU A 206 8.52 5.79 -10.71
C LEU A 206 9.60 5.22 -11.66
N PRO A 207 10.56 6.00 -12.20
CA PRO A 207 11.61 5.44 -13.05
C PRO A 207 12.47 4.38 -12.36
N ILE A 208 12.69 4.53 -11.04
CA ILE A 208 13.48 3.57 -10.24
C ILE A 208 12.68 2.29 -10.02
N ILE A 209 11.37 2.41 -9.70
CA ILE A 209 10.45 1.26 -9.63
C ILE A 209 10.51 0.47 -10.94
N LEU A 210 10.30 1.15 -12.07
CA LEU A 210 10.34 0.51 -13.39
C LEU A 210 11.66 -0.21 -13.66
N GLN A 211 12.79 0.43 -13.33
CA GLN A 211 14.10 -0.16 -13.53
C GLN A 211 14.32 -1.41 -12.67
N GLN A 212 13.86 -1.40 -11.43
CA GLN A 212 13.94 -2.56 -10.52
C GLN A 212 13.06 -3.70 -11.04
N THR A 213 11.82 -3.42 -11.44
CA THR A 213 10.92 -4.44 -12.02
C THR A 213 11.51 -5.07 -13.28
N LEU A 214 12.07 -4.27 -14.19
CA LEU A 214 12.72 -4.79 -15.40
C LEU A 214 13.93 -5.67 -15.04
N ARG A 215 14.80 -5.24 -14.12
CA ARG A 215 15.96 -6.03 -13.69
C ARG A 215 15.58 -7.43 -13.19
N GLU A 216 14.41 -7.52 -12.58
CA GLU A 216 13.89 -8.76 -12.04
C GLU A 216 13.21 -9.65 -13.07
N LYS A 217 12.32 -9.06 -13.89
CA LYS A 217 11.43 -9.81 -14.79
C LYS A 217 11.98 -9.94 -16.21
N ASP A 218 12.59 -8.89 -16.77
CA ASP A 218 13.12 -8.87 -18.14
C ASP A 218 14.43 -9.69 -18.22
N LYS A 219 14.30 -10.98 -18.54
CA LYS A 219 15.43 -11.91 -18.64
C LYS A 219 16.17 -11.75 -19.96
N ASN A 220 15.46 -11.32 -21.00
CA ASN A 220 16.00 -11.22 -22.35
C ASN A 220 16.66 -9.85 -22.63
N ASN A 221 16.48 -8.87 -21.73
CA ASN A 221 16.97 -7.48 -21.76
C ASN A 221 16.47 -6.67 -22.98
N ASP A 222 15.23 -6.89 -23.41
CA ASP A 222 14.60 -6.13 -24.50
C ASP A 222 13.86 -4.87 -24.03
N GLY A 223 13.81 -4.64 -22.71
CA GLY A 223 13.18 -3.48 -22.06
C GLY A 223 11.66 -3.58 -21.97
N ARG A 224 11.09 -4.76 -22.19
CA ARG A 224 9.67 -5.08 -22.07
C ARG A 224 9.52 -6.37 -21.27
N ILE A 225 8.29 -6.70 -20.89
CA ILE A 225 7.98 -7.95 -20.20
C ILE A 225 7.04 -8.77 -21.06
N ASP A 226 7.48 -9.95 -21.51
CA ASP A 226 6.61 -10.90 -22.19
C ASP A 226 5.78 -11.74 -21.20
N PHE A 227 4.80 -12.51 -21.70
CA PHE A 227 3.95 -13.33 -20.83
C PHE A 227 4.74 -14.35 -19.99
N GLN A 228 5.82 -14.91 -20.53
CA GLN A 228 6.64 -15.89 -19.81
C GLN A 228 7.42 -15.23 -18.67
N GLU A 229 7.90 -14.01 -18.89
CA GLU A 229 8.56 -13.17 -17.88
C GLU A 229 7.56 -12.68 -16.82
N PHE A 230 6.32 -12.36 -17.22
CA PHE A 230 5.23 -11.95 -16.33
C PHE A 230 4.87 -13.04 -15.32
N VAL A 231 4.65 -14.27 -15.77
CA VAL A 231 4.34 -15.40 -14.87
C VAL A 231 5.55 -15.90 -14.09
N GLY A 232 6.77 -15.62 -14.58
CA GLY A 232 8.03 -15.94 -13.93
C GLY A 232 8.15 -17.41 -13.50
N ASP A 233 8.74 -17.63 -12.33
CA ASP A 233 8.93 -18.96 -11.77
C ASP A 233 7.64 -19.59 -11.23
N ASN A 234 6.62 -18.78 -10.92
CA ASN A 234 5.31 -19.24 -10.42
C ASN A 234 4.60 -20.16 -11.45
N ALA A 235 4.89 -20.01 -12.74
CA ALA A 235 4.38 -20.91 -13.77
C ALA A 235 4.80 -22.37 -13.60
N LYS A 236 5.88 -22.66 -12.86
CA LYS A 236 6.35 -24.04 -12.61
C LYS A 236 5.53 -24.74 -11.54
N ASP A 237 4.91 -23.98 -10.64
CA ASP A 237 4.17 -24.50 -9.48
C ASP A 237 2.65 -24.54 -9.70
N HIS A 238 2.18 -24.14 -10.88
CA HIS A 238 0.76 -24.04 -11.21
C HIS A 238 0.34 -24.84 -12.45
N ASP A 239 -0.96 -25.22 -12.47
CA ASP A 239 -1.57 -25.99 -13.55
C ASP A 239 -1.87 -25.13 -14.79
N LYS A 240 -2.16 -25.78 -15.92
CA LYS A 240 -2.45 -25.10 -17.21
C LYS A 240 -3.67 -24.18 -17.13
N GLU A 241 -4.66 -24.54 -16.32
CA GLU A 241 -5.85 -23.74 -16.09
C GLU A 241 -5.50 -22.39 -15.45
N TRP A 242 -4.54 -22.35 -14.54
CA TRP A 242 -4.05 -21.09 -13.95
C TRP A 242 -3.35 -20.22 -15.00
N LEU A 243 -2.50 -20.82 -15.85
CA LEU A 243 -1.84 -20.10 -16.94
C LEU A 243 -2.83 -19.49 -17.94
N VAL A 244 -3.98 -20.14 -18.18
CA VAL A 244 -5.02 -19.58 -19.05
C VAL A 244 -5.68 -18.36 -18.40
N VAL A 245 -5.95 -18.41 -17.10
CA VAL A 245 -6.50 -17.27 -16.35
C VAL A 245 -5.51 -16.11 -16.34
N GLU A 246 -4.24 -16.40 -16.09
CA GLU A 246 -3.20 -15.38 -15.98
C GLU A 246 -2.89 -14.75 -17.34
N MET A 247 -2.95 -15.52 -18.42
CA MET A 247 -2.90 -15.00 -19.80
C MET A 247 -4.08 -14.09 -20.13
N ASP A 248 -5.27 -14.43 -19.63
CA ASP A 248 -6.47 -13.61 -19.85
C ASP A 248 -6.32 -12.25 -19.16
N LYS A 249 -5.85 -12.24 -17.90
CA LYS A 249 -5.53 -11.00 -17.19
C LYS A 249 -4.42 -10.21 -17.87
N PHE A 250 -3.31 -10.86 -18.24
CA PHE A 250 -2.21 -10.23 -18.96
C PHE A 250 -2.71 -9.42 -20.16
N LYS A 251 -3.58 -10.03 -20.98
CA LYS A 251 -4.10 -9.41 -22.21
C LYS A 251 -5.15 -8.34 -21.99
N HIS A 252 -6.03 -8.51 -21.00
CA HIS A 252 -7.16 -7.60 -20.84
C HIS A 252 -6.88 -6.48 -19.83
N ASP A 253 -6.12 -6.78 -18.79
CA ASP A 253 -5.91 -5.88 -17.67
C ASP A 253 -4.61 -5.08 -17.84
N PHE A 254 -3.55 -5.68 -18.39
CA PHE A 254 -2.21 -5.07 -18.43
C PHE A 254 -1.73 -4.65 -19.83
N ASP A 255 -1.85 -5.52 -20.85
CA ASP A 255 -1.46 -5.25 -22.26
C ASP A 255 -2.54 -4.40 -22.96
N LYS A 256 -2.44 -3.07 -22.82
CA LYS A 256 -3.45 -2.13 -23.32
C LYS A 256 -3.36 -1.97 -24.83
N ASP A 257 -2.17 -2.04 -25.40
CA ASP A 257 -1.97 -1.89 -26.85
C ASP A 257 -2.08 -3.22 -27.64
N ASN A 258 -2.22 -4.34 -26.94
CA ASN A 258 -2.36 -5.70 -27.46
C ASN A 258 -1.19 -6.14 -28.34
N ASP A 259 0.02 -5.64 -28.05
CA ASP A 259 1.24 -6.02 -28.77
C ASP A 259 1.87 -7.33 -28.25
N GLY A 260 1.36 -7.85 -27.12
CA GLY A 260 1.81 -9.09 -26.49
C GLY A 260 2.96 -8.91 -25.50
N TYR A 261 3.36 -7.67 -25.23
CA TYR A 261 4.41 -7.29 -24.29
C TYR A 261 3.91 -6.15 -23.38
N LEU A 262 4.42 -6.08 -22.16
CA LEU A 262 4.21 -4.91 -21.31
C LEU A 262 5.33 -3.90 -21.56
N ASN A 263 4.97 -2.72 -22.06
CA ASN A 263 5.88 -1.58 -22.16
C ASN A 263 6.01 -0.85 -20.81
N GLY A 264 6.94 0.10 -20.69
CA GLY A 264 7.21 0.77 -19.41
C GLY A 264 5.99 1.42 -18.73
N ASN A 265 5.01 1.94 -19.49
CA ASN A 265 3.81 2.54 -18.91
C ASN A 265 2.84 1.45 -18.40
N GLU A 266 2.75 0.33 -19.11
CA GLU A 266 1.93 -0.82 -18.71
C GLU A 266 2.55 -1.54 -17.51
N ILE A 267 3.89 -1.64 -17.46
CA ILE A 267 4.62 -2.15 -16.29
C ILE A 267 4.37 -1.26 -15.09
N LEU A 268 4.46 0.07 -15.25
CA LEU A 268 4.13 0.99 -14.16
C LEU A 268 2.67 0.86 -13.73
N SER A 269 1.74 0.70 -14.66
CA SER A 269 0.31 0.51 -14.32
C SER A 269 0.02 -0.85 -13.66
N TRP A 270 0.90 -1.83 -13.87
CA TRP A 270 0.84 -3.14 -13.23
C TRP A 270 1.41 -3.12 -11.80
N VAL A 271 2.54 -2.45 -11.60
CA VAL A 271 3.27 -2.41 -10.32
C VAL A 271 2.77 -1.32 -9.40
N VAL A 272 2.37 -0.17 -9.96
CA VAL A 272 1.83 0.97 -9.24
C VAL A 272 0.32 1.02 -9.45
N PRO A 273 -0.48 1.10 -8.38
CA PRO A 273 -1.93 1.25 -8.48
C PRO A 273 -2.27 2.47 -9.33
N SER A 274 -2.88 2.23 -10.49
CA SER A 274 -3.31 3.34 -11.32
C SER A 274 -4.53 4.00 -10.70
N ASN A 275 -4.41 5.26 -10.28
CA ASN A 275 -5.55 6.08 -9.86
C ASN A 275 -6.33 6.67 -11.06
N GLU A 276 -6.25 6.08 -12.27
CA GLU A 276 -6.90 6.59 -13.49
C GLU A 276 -8.39 6.25 -13.59
#